data_AF-A0A135V545-F1
#
_entry.id   AF-A0A135V545-F1
#
_cell.length_a   1.000
_cell.length_b   1.000
_cell.length_c   1.000
_cell.angle_alpha   90.00
_cell.angle_beta   90.00
_cell.angle_gamma   90.00
#
_symmetry.space_group_name_H-M   'P 1'
#
loop_
_entity.id
_entity.type
_entity.pdbx_description
1 polymer ?
#
loop_
_entity_poly.entity_id
_entity_poly.type
_entity_poly.pdbx_seq_one_letter_code
_entity_poly.pdbx_strand_id
1 'polypeptide(L)'
;MPPRLPLISAIKAPSALMARIARPFSSTPVVAQSSGSDPIKNLLNLDEKPPMHSADRIRGLINNGSKARLEGAAARKRTMLESLREKKVSDDYVKQMPRRWRTGEVYAPHDLSPLEMEKWRRQKIVTTDVIDLLGINPLDHYRNFSMISEYMTNFGQIRHYKDTGLKPTNQRKMAKAIRRAIGMGIHPSVHHHPELLKKRFRLNASWK
;
A
#
# COMPACT_ATOMS: atom_id res chain seq x y z
N MET A 1 -13.71 -17.55 -46.76
CA MET A 1 -12.70 -18.18 -45.88
C MET A 1 -11.37 -17.46 -46.11
N PRO A 2 -10.78 -16.80 -45.11
CA PRO A 2 -9.47 -16.17 -45.26
C PRO A 2 -8.32 -17.19 -45.03
N PRO A 3 -7.17 -17.03 -45.71
CA PRO A 3 -6.06 -17.99 -45.67
C PRO A 3 -5.24 -17.94 -44.37
N ARG A 4 -4.67 -19.10 -44.01
CA ARG A 4 -3.90 -19.38 -42.79
C ARG A 4 -2.43 -18.93 -42.94
N LEU A 5 -1.92 -18.20 -41.96
CA LEU A 5 -0.49 -17.85 -41.83
C LEU A 5 0.27 -18.95 -41.06
N PRO A 6 1.53 -19.27 -41.42
CA PRO A 6 2.32 -20.30 -40.75
C PRO A 6 2.94 -19.82 -39.43
N LEU A 7 3.03 -20.77 -38.49
CA LEU A 7 3.70 -20.69 -37.20
C LEU A 7 5.23 -20.51 -37.38
N ILE A 8 5.79 -19.46 -36.79
CA ILE A 8 7.24 -19.34 -36.58
C ILE A 8 7.52 -19.54 -35.10
N SER A 9 8.01 -20.74 -34.78
CA SER A 9 8.72 -21.06 -33.54
C SER A 9 10.18 -20.60 -33.66
N ALA A 10 10.66 -19.78 -32.74
CA ALA A 10 12.10 -19.58 -32.56
C ALA A 10 12.42 -19.37 -31.07
N ILE A 11 13.00 -20.42 -30.50
CA ILE A 11 13.70 -20.44 -29.22
C ILE A 11 15.02 -19.69 -29.42
N LYS A 12 15.32 -18.69 -28.58
CA LYS A 12 16.71 -18.29 -28.30
C LYS A 12 16.85 -17.74 -26.88
N ALA A 13 17.87 -18.25 -26.21
CA ALA A 13 18.24 -18.14 -24.81
C ALA A 13 18.50 -16.69 -24.30
N PRO A 14 18.53 -16.47 -22.96
CA PRO A 14 18.76 -15.18 -22.35
C PRO A 14 20.23 -14.77 -22.40
N SER A 15 20.55 -13.71 -23.14
CA SER A 15 21.84 -13.02 -23.01
C SER A 15 21.79 -12.10 -21.79
N ALA A 16 22.32 -12.59 -20.68
CA ALA A 16 22.91 -11.75 -19.65
C ALA A 16 24.05 -10.93 -20.26
N LEU A 17 24.04 -9.61 -20.05
CA LEU A 17 25.17 -8.69 -19.96
C LEU A 17 24.67 -7.28 -20.29
N MET A 18 24.37 -6.51 -19.26
CA MET A 18 24.95 -5.19 -19.02
C MET A 18 24.34 -4.70 -17.71
N ALA A 19 25.04 -5.02 -16.61
CA ALA A 19 24.89 -4.27 -15.39
C ALA A 19 25.21 -2.82 -15.73
N ARG A 20 24.18 -1.97 -15.85
CA ARG A 20 24.37 -0.53 -15.83
C ARG A 20 25.05 -0.21 -14.52
N ILE A 21 26.27 0.29 -14.63
CA ILE A 21 27.09 0.83 -13.55
C ILE A 21 26.34 2.04 -12.99
N ALA A 22 25.40 1.78 -12.08
CA ALA A 22 24.97 2.76 -11.12
C ALA A 22 26.16 2.92 -10.16
N ARG A 23 26.87 4.05 -10.25
CA ARG A 23 27.80 4.45 -9.21
C ARG A 23 27.00 4.53 -7.92
N PRO A 24 27.27 3.72 -6.87
CA PRO A 24 26.71 4.02 -5.57
C PRO A 24 27.31 5.37 -5.14
N PHE A 25 26.45 6.31 -4.74
CA PHE A 25 26.91 7.44 -3.94
C PHE A 25 27.55 6.84 -2.69
N SER A 26 28.88 6.94 -2.62
CA SER A 26 29.69 6.49 -1.49
C SER A 26 29.34 7.34 -0.26
N SER A 27 28.40 6.87 0.54
CA SER A 27 28.22 7.30 1.92
C SER A 27 29.00 6.31 2.79
N THR A 28 30.32 6.39 2.74
CA THR A 28 31.12 5.89 3.85
C THR A 28 31.04 6.96 4.94
N PRO A 29 30.41 6.72 6.10
CA PRO A 29 30.68 7.58 7.24
C PRO A 29 32.18 7.49 7.49
N VAL A 30 32.86 8.64 7.47
CA VAL A 30 34.23 8.76 7.98
C VAL A 30 34.17 8.29 9.43
N VAL A 31 34.61 7.06 9.66
CA VAL A 31 34.97 6.62 11.00
C VAL A 31 36.19 7.46 11.36
N ALA A 32 35.95 8.54 12.10
CA ALA A 32 37.00 9.23 12.81
C ALA A 32 37.63 8.19 13.74
N GLN A 33 38.75 7.62 13.30
CA GLN A 33 39.64 6.90 14.19
C GLN A 33 40.12 7.94 15.20
N SER A 34 39.52 7.91 16.38
CA SER A 34 40.03 8.61 17.54
C SER A 34 41.49 8.15 17.72
N SER A 35 42.40 9.04 17.39
CA SER A 35 43.83 8.92 17.67
C SER A 35 44.00 8.70 19.17
N GLY A 36 44.22 7.46 19.57
CA GLY A 36 44.38 7.10 20.98
C GLY A 36 44.99 5.74 21.27
N SER A 37 45.43 4.99 20.26
CA SER A 37 46.16 3.74 20.50
C SER A 37 47.31 3.59 19.50
N ASP A 38 48.50 3.95 19.96
CA ASP A 38 49.75 3.67 19.27
C ASP A 38 49.87 2.16 19.01
N PRO A 39 50.14 1.70 17.77
CA PRO A 39 50.29 0.26 17.47
C PRO A 39 51.46 -0.37 18.25
N ILE A 40 52.35 0.45 18.79
CA ILE A 40 53.54 0.05 19.56
C ILE A 40 53.17 -0.39 20.98
N LYS A 41 52.09 0.13 21.58
CA LYS A 41 51.68 -0.21 22.97
C LYS A 41 51.17 -1.64 23.13
N ASN A 42 50.77 -2.30 22.03
CA ASN A 42 50.34 -3.70 22.06
C ASN A 42 51.51 -4.69 22.02
N LEU A 43 52.71 -4.27 21.58
CA LEU A 43 53.91 -5.12 21.58
C LEU A 43 54.60 -5.18 22.95
N LEU A 44 54.45 -4.13 23.78
CA LEU A 44 55.05 -4.08 25.11
C LEU A 44 54.29 -4.89 26.18
N ASN A 45 53.05 -5.32 25.91
CA ASN A 45 52.18 -6.03 26.85
C ASN A 45 52.12 -7.56 26.60
N LEU A 46 53.10 -8.12 25.88
CA LEU A 46 53.17 -9.56 25.62
C LEU A 46 53.67 -10.38 26.82
N ASP A 47 54.27 -9.73 27.82
CA ASP A 47 55.06 -10.41 28.87
C ASP A 47 54.43 -10.44 30.27
N GLU A 48 53.24 -9.84 30.47
CA GLU A 48 52.56 -9.81 31.78
C GLU A 48 51.12 -10.33 31.73
N LYS A 49 50.89 -11.51 31.14
CA LYS A 49 49.60 -12.20 31.32
C LYS A 49 49.67 -13.12 32.53
N PRO A 50 48.93 -12.85 33.63
CA PRO A 50 48.82 -13.80 34.73
C PRO A 50 48.23 -15.12 34.20
N PRO A 51 48.54 -16.29 34.80
CA PRO A 51 48.09 -17.59 34.32
C PRO A 51 46.56 -17.70 34.47
N MET A 52 45.83 -17.29 33.44
CA MET A 52 44.38 -17.45 33.39
C MET A 52 44.03 -18.90 33.05
N HIS A 53 43.31 -19.55 33.97
CA HIS A 53 42.79 -20.92 33.84
C HIS A 53 42.01 -21.07 32.52
N SER A 54 42.18 -22.17 31.79
CA SER A 54 41.57 -22.35 30.44
C SER A 54 40.04 -22.20 30.46
N ALA A 55 39.41 -22.60 31.56
CA ALA A 55 37.98 -22.43 31.82
C ALA A 55 37.51 -20.96 31.81
N ASP A 56 38.34 -20.03 32.33
CA ASP A 56 37.98 -18.61 32.40
C ASP A 56 38.06 -17.93 31.03
N ARG A 57 38.97 -18.41 30.15
CA ARG A 57 39.03 -17.97 28.75
C ARG A 57 37.79 -18.41 27.96
N ILE A 58 37.31 -19.62 28.19
CA ILE A 58 36.08 -20.15 27.59
C ILE A 58 34.86 -19.35 28.08
N ARG A 59 34.79 -19.04 29.38
CA ARG A 59 33.74 -18.17 29.96
C ARG A 59 33.75 -16.77 29.36
N GLY A 60 34.93 -16.16 29.18
CA GLY A 60 35.08 -14.87 28.53
C GLY A 60 34.59 -14.87 27.08
N LEU A 61 34.93 -15.88 26.28
CA LEU A 61 34.43 -16.02 24.90
C LEU A 61 32.91 -16.20 24.83
N ILE A 62 32.33 -17.00 25.73
CA ILE A 62 30.87 -17.24 25.77
C ILE A 62 30.13 -15.95 26.17
N ASN A 63 30.61 -15.24 27.19
CA ASN A 63 30.01 -14.00 27.66
C ASN A 63 30.21 -12.82 26.70
N ASN A 64 31.35 -12.74 26.01
CA ASN A 64 31.59 -11.71 25.00
C ASN A 64 30.83 -12.03 23.69
N GLY A 65 30.71 -13.30 23.33
CA GLY A 65 29.91 -13.75 22.19
C GLY A 65 28.41 -13.52 22.41
N SER A 66 27.91 -13.69 23.64
CA SER A 66 26.51 -13.37 23.96
C SER A 66 26.25 -11.86 23.92
N LYS A 67 27.16 -11.03 24.46
CA LYS A 67 27.08 -9.56 24.36
C LYS A 67 27.13 -9.07 22.92
N ALA A 68 28.07 -9.54 22.10
CA ALA A 68 28.15 -9.16 20.69
C ALA A 68 26.92 -9.58 19.88
N ARG A 69 26.31 -10.74 20.19
CA ARG A 69 25.05 -11.18 19.59
C ARG A 69 23.86 -10.32 20.03
N LEU A 70 23.81 -9.93 21.31
CA LEU A 70 22.79 -9.03 21.85
C LEU A 70 22.92 -7.61 21.30
N GLU A 71 24.13 -7.09 21.17
CA GLU A 71 24.43 -5.79 20.56
C GLU A 71 24.15 -5.80 19.06
N GLY A 72 24.52 -6.86 18.34
CA GLY A 72 24.15 -7.05 16.94
C GLY A 72 22.63 -7.13 16.74
N ALA A 73 21.91 -7.80 17.64
CA ALA A 73 20.46 -7.82 17.65
C ALA A 73 19.86 -6.44 17.99
N ALA A 74 20.44 -5.70 18.92
CA ALA A 74 20.02 -4.35 19.28
C ALA A 74 20.27 -3.36 18.13
N ALA A 75 21.40 -3.46 17.43
CA ALA A 75 21.71 -2.67 16.25
C ALA A 75 20.70 -2.95 15.12
N ARG A 76 20.39 -4.23 14.84
CA ARG A 76 19.35 -4.60 13.87
C ARG A 76 17.96 -4.08 14.25
N LYS A 77 17.63 -4.09 15.55
CA LYS A 77 16.37 -3.50 16.04
C LYS A 77 16.36 -1.98 15.82
N ARG A 78 17.48 -1.29 16.07
CA ARG A 78 17.59 0.16 15.84
C ARG A 78 17.43 0.51 14.35
N THR A 79 18.12 -0.19 13.45
CA THR A 79 17.99 0.05 12.01
C THR A 79 16.59 -0.28 11.51
N MET A 80 15.96 -1.35 12.02
CA MET A 80 14.57 -1.67 11.71
C MET A 80 13.63 -0.55 12.17
N LEU A 81 13.77 -0.07 13.41
CA LEU A 81 12.95 1.03 13.95
C LEU A 81 13.13 2.33 13.16
N GLU A 82 14.35 2.63 12.74
CA GLU A 82 14.66 3.77 11.87
C GLU A 82 13.97 3.65 10.52
N SER A 83 14.07 2.49 9.86
CA SER A 83 13.37 2.25 8.59
C SER A 83 11.84 2.36 8.71
N LEU A 84 11.28 1.99 9.87
CA LEU A 84 9.84 2.15 10.14
C LEU A 84 9.46 3.62 10.33
N ARG A 85 10.32 4.43 10.96
CA ARG A 85 10.11 5.87 11.10
C ARG A 85 10.15 6.56 9.73
N GLU A 86 11.13 6.23 8.90
CA GLU A 86 11.24 6.78 7.54
C GLU A 86 10.04 6.43 6.68
N LYS A 87 9.58 5.17 6.73
CA LYS A 87 8.37 4.74 6.03
C LYS A 87 7.15 5.54 6.49
N LYS A 88 6.97 5.73 7.79
CA LYS A 88 5.87 6.55 8.31
C LYS A 88 5.93 7.99 7.79
N VAL A 89 7.11 8.61 7.82
CA VAL A 89 7.31 9.97 7.28
C VAL A 89 6.99 10.02 5.79
N SER A 90 7.47 9.04 5.02
CA SER A 90 7.18 8.92 3.59
C SER A 90 5.67 8.76 3.33
N ASP A 91 4.99 7.88 4.06
CA ASP A 91 3.54 7.65 3.96
C ASP A 91 2.75 8.92 4.28
N ASP A 92 3.18 9.69 5.28
CA ASP A 92 2.53 10.93 5.67
C ASP A 92 2.66 12.01 4.58
N TYR A 93 3.81 12.09 3.89
CA TYR A 93 3.95 12.94 2.70
C TYR A 93 3.09 12.47 1.53
N VAL A 94 2.97 11.15 1.30
CA VAL A 94 2.11 10.61 0.24
C VAL A 94 0.64 10.94 0.49
N LYS A 95 0.17 10.85 1.74
CA LYS A 95 -1.21 11.24 2.11
C LYS A 95 -1.49 12.73 1.92
N GLN A 96 -0.47 13.58 2.07
CA GLN A 96 -0.61 15.01 1.84
C GLN A 96 -0.87 15.34 0.37
N MET A 97 -0.45 14.47 -0.56
CA MET A 97 -0.65 14.60 -2.01
C MET A 97 -2.04 14.11 -2.45
N PRO A 98 -3.00 15.01 -2.76
CA PRO A 98 -4.37 14.62 -3.07
C PRO A 98 -4.53 14.17 -4.54
N ARG A 99 -3.66 14.65 -5.44
CA ARG A 99 -3.69 14.31 -6.87
C ARG A 99 -2.99 12.97 -7.12
N ARG A 100 -3.65 12.07 -7.84
CA ARG A 100 -3.06 10.83 -8.36
C ARG A 100 -2.61 11.05 -9.80
N TRP A 101 -1.31 11.13 -10.01
CA TRP A 101 -0.70 11.29 -11.34
C TRP A 101 -0.91 10.04 -12.19
N ARG A 102 -1.23 10.24 -13.47
CA ARG A 102 -1.26 9.17 -14.48
C ARG A 102 -0.06 9.31 -15.41
N THR A 103 0.40 8.20 -15.94
CA THR A 103 1.47 8.19 -16.95
C THR A 103 1.00 8.95 -18.20
N GLY A 104 1.83 9.86 -18.70
CA GLY A 104 1.52 10.69 -19.87
C GLY A 104 0.79 12.01 -19.56
N GLU A 105 0.42 12.27 -18.30
CA GLU A 105 -0.05 13.60 -17.92
C GLU A 105 1.10 14.60 -17.88
N VAL A 106 0.93 15.73 -18.55
CA VAL A 106 1.86 16.86 -18.49
C VAL A 106 1.61 17.64 -17.20
N TYR A 107 2.68 18.06 -16.53
CA TYR A 107 2.62 18.90 -15.35
C TYR A 107 3.34 20.23 -15.60
N ALA A 108 2.82 21.29 -14.98
CA ALA A 108 3.51 22.56 -14.83
C ALA A 108 4.05 22.69 -13.39
N PRO A 109 5.07 23.52 -13.13
CA PRO A 109 5.51 23.81 -11.77
C PRO A 109 4.38 24.31 -10.85
N HIS A 110 3.39 25.00 -11.43
CA HIS A 110 2.20 25.47 -10.72
C HIS A 110 1.33 24.33 -10.17
N ASP A 111 1.31 23.16 -10.82
CA ASP A 111 0.48 22.01 -10.41
C ASP A 111 0.94 21.36 -9.10
N LEU A 112 2.16 21.67 -8.65
CA LEU A 112 2.73 21.22 -7.38
C LEU A 112 2.51 22.23 -6.25
N SER A 113 1.87 23.37 -6.54
CA SER A 113 1.57 24.41 -5.55
C SER A 113 0.49 23.95 -4.57
N PRO A 114 0.56 24.37 -3.28
CA PRO A 114 -0.48 24.07 -2.29
C PRO A 114 -1.89 24.49 -2.74
N LEU A 115 -2.01 25.58 -3.51
CA LEU A 115 -3.29 26.08 -4.03
C LEU A 115 -3.94 25.08 -4.99
N GLU A 116 -3.17 24.49 -5.90
CA GLU A 116 -3.66 23.46 -6.80
C GLU A 116 -4.00 22.19 -6.03
N MET A 117 -3.14 21.78 -5.09
CA MET A 117 -3.42 20.63 -4.23
C MET A 117 -4.75 20.78 -3.48
N GLU A 118 -5.09 21.98 -3.01
CA GLU A 118 -6.38 22.23 -2.36
C GLU A 118 -7.58 22.02 -3.29
N LYS A 119 -7.48 22.41 -4.57
CA LYS A 119 -8.54 22.16 -5.56
C LYS A 119 -8.79 20.66 -5.73
N TRP A 120 -7.73 19.86 -5.81
CA TRP A 120 -7.80 18.40 -5.93
C TRP A 120 -8.28 17.70 -4.64
N ARG A 121 -8.19 18.35 -3.48
CA ARG A 121 -8.70 17.83 -2.21
C ARG A 121 -10.23 17.85 -2.13
N ARG A 122 -10.87 18.72 -2.92
CA ARG A 122 -12.33 18.83 -2.95
C ARG A 122 -12.94 17.56 -3.54
N GLN A 123 -13.93 17.00 -2.84
CA GLN A 123 -14.64 15.82 -3.32
C GLN A 123 -15.38 16.16 -4.62
N LYS A 124 -14.99 15.51 -5.72
CA LYS A 124 -15.67 15.67 -6.99
C LYS A 124 -16.99 14.91 -6.96
N ILE A 125 -18.09 15.64 -7.20
CA ILE A 125 -19.41 15.03 -7.37
C ILE A 125 -19.38 14.19 -8.66
N VAL A 126 -19.96 12.99 -8.61
CA VAL A 126 -20.11 12.13 -9.79
C VAL A 126 -21.04 12.84 -10.77
N THR A 127 -20.51 13.28 -11.90
CA THR A 127 -21.28 14.04 -12.91
C THR A 127 -21.94 13.16 -13.95
N THR A 128 -21.44 11.94 -14.14
CA THR A 128 -21.89 11.03 -15.21
C THR A 128 -22.84 9.98 -14.66
N ASP A 129 -24.03 9.89 -15.25
CA ASP A 129 -25.03 8.88 -14.89
C ASP A 129 -24.57 7.49 -15.36
N VAL A 130 -24.22 6.63 -14.40
CA VAL A 130 -23.73 5.26 -14.65
C VAL A 130 -24.82 4.39 -15.28
N ILE A 131 -26.09 4.60 -14.95
CA ILE A 131 -27.21 3.79 -15.44
C ILE A 131 -27.44 4.06 -16.93
N ASP A 132 -27.35 5.34 -17.31
CA ASP A 132 -27.47 5.77 -18.70
C ASP A 132 -26.27 5.31 -19.53
N LEU A 133 -25.06 5.43 -18.98
CA LEU A 133 -23.83 4.97 -19.62
C LEU A 133 -23.83 3.47 -19.90
N LEU A 134 -24.37 2.67 -18.97
CA LEU A 134 -24.47 1.21 -19.14
C LEU A 134 -25.72 0.79 -19.93
N GLY A 135 -26.66 1.69 -20.21
CA GLY A 135 -27.90 1.39 -20.94
C GLY A 135 -28.84 0.43 -20.20
N ILE A 136 -28.79 0.39 -18.87
CA ILE A 136 -29.55 -0.58 -18.06
C ILE A 136 -30.83 0.06 -17.53
N ASN A 137 -31.95 -0.67 -17.56
CA ASN A 137 -33.18 -0.26 -16.89
C ASN A 137 -33.21 -0.76 -15.43
N PRO A 138 -33.21 0.14 -14.41
CA PRO A 138 -33.19 -0.27 -13.01
C PRO A 138 -34.40 -1.13 -12.60
N LEU A 139 -35.55 -0.89 -13.22
CA LEU A 139 -36.81 -1.56 -12.88
C LEU A 139 -36.77 -3.06 -13.14
N ASP A 140 -36.04 -3.49 -14.18
CA ASP A 140 -35.93 -4.90 -14.56
C ASP A 140 -34.94 -5.65 -13.67
N HIS A 141 -34.01 -4.89 -13.06
CA HIS A 141 -32.87 -5.40 -12.30
C HIS A 141 -33.11 -5.37 -10.78
N TYR A 142 -34.37 -5.27 -10.34
CA TYR A 142 -34.74 -5.24 -8.93
C TYR A 142 -34.34 -6.51 -8.13
N ARG A 143 -34.03 -7.61 -8.81
CA ARG A 143 -33.55 -8.85 -8.17
C ARG A 143 -32.06 -8.78 -7.79
N ASN A 144 -31.31 -7.86 -8.38
CA ASN A 144 -29.89 -7.71 -8.10
C ASN A 144 -29.68 -6.91 -6.79
N PHE A 145 -29.47 -7.64 -5.69
CA PHE A 145 -29.23 -7.04 -4.38
C PHE A 145 -27.96 -6.17 -4.32
N SER A 146 -26.95 -6.46 -5.16
CA SER A 146 -25.72 -5.66 -5.19
C SER A 146 -25.99 -4.28 -5.78
N MET A 147 -26.71 -4.22 -6.91
CA MET A 147 -27.13 -2.96 -7.53
C MET A 147 -27.97 -2.12 -6.59
N ILE A 148 -28.96 -2.72 -5.91
CA ILE A 148 -29.81 -2.01 -4.94
C ILE A 148 -28.98 -1.46 -3.77
N SER A 149 -28.10 -2.28 -3.20
CA SER A 149 -27.32 -1.90 -2.02
C SER A 149 -26.37 -0.72 -2.25
N GLU A 150 -25.90 -0.52 -3.49
CA GLU A 150 -25.01 0.60 -3.86
C GLU A 150 -25.72 1.96 -3.73
N TYR A 151 -27.00 2.02 -4.12
CA TYR A 151 -27.83 3.23 -4.06
C TYR A 151 -28.59 3.39 -2.74
N MET A 152 -28.29 2.55 -1.74
CA MET A 152 -28.81 2.66 -0.38
C MET A 152 -27.69 3.11 0.59
N THR A 153 -28.10 3.72 1.69
CA THR A 153 -27.21 3.95 2.83
C THR A 153 -27.04 2.66 3.62
N ASN A 154 -26.07 2.62 4.54
CA ASN A 154 -25.88 1.48 5.43
C ASN A 154 -27.14 1.17 6.27
N PHE A 155 -27.97 2.18 6.53
CA PHE A 155 -29.26 2.10 7.23
C PHE A 155 -30.44 1.76 6.32
N GLY A 156 -30.17 1.41 5.06
CA GLY A 156 -31.18 1.01 4.09
C GLY A 156 -32.04 2.14 3.53
N GLN A 157 -31.68 3.41 3.75
CA GLN A 157 -32.36 4.55 3.14
C GLN A 157 -31.89 4.75 1.70
N ILE A 158 -32.77 5.20 0.81
CA ILE A 158 -32.39 5.52 -0.58
C ILE A 158 -31.54 6.78 -0.57
N ARG A 159 -30.33 6.72 -1.16
CA ARG A 159 -29.41 7.86 -1.24
C ARG A 159 -30.01 9.02 -2.04
N HIS A 160 -29.63 10.24 -1.70
CA HIS A 160 -30.10 11.42 -2.41
C HIS A 160 -29.43 11.53 -3.80
N TYR A 161 -30.07 12.20 -4.77
CA TYR A 161 -29.57 12.26 -6.15
C TYR A 161 -28.14 12.83 -6.22
N LYS A 162 -27.82 13.80 -5.34
CA LYS A 162 -26.47 14.40 -5.22
C LYS A 162 -25.39 13.39 -4.84
N ASP A 163 -25.74 12.39 -4.03
CA ASP A 163 -24.80 11.36 -3.59
C ASP A 163 -24.63 10.27 -4.66
N THR A 164 -25.70 9.98 -5.40
CA THR A 164 -25.71 8.93 -6.43
C THR A 164 -25.15 9.39 -7.79
N GLY A 165 -25.20 10.69 -8.10
CA GLY A 165 -24.84 11.24 -9.40
C GLY A 165 -25.77 10.82 -10.56
N LEU A 166 -26.94 10.24 -10.27
CA LEU A 166 -27.91 9.82 -11.29
C LEU A 166 -28.76 10.99 -11.78
N LYS A 167 -29.20 10.93 -13.05
CA LYS A 167 -30.18 11.87 -13.59
C LYS A 167 -31.51 11.72 -12.83
N PRO A 168 -32.30 12.80 -12.61
CA PRO A 168 -33.54 12.73 -11.83
C PRO A 168 -34.54 11.66 -12.32
N THR A 169 -34.59 11.40 -13.64
CA THR A 169 -35.41 10.34 -14.24
C THR A 169 -34.95 8.95 -13.80
N ASN A 170 -33.65 8.69 -13.88
CA ASN A 170 -33.06 7.40 -13.53
C ASN A 170 -33.05 7.19 -12.02
N GLN A 171 -32.86 8.25 -11.23
CA GLN A 171 -33.02 8.22 -9.78
C GLN A 171 -34.43 7.77 -9.37
N ARG A 172 -35.49 8.27 -10.02
CA ARG A 172 -36.86 7.80 -9.74
C ARG A 172 -37.06 6.33 -10.10
N LYS A 173 -36.51 5.88 -11.24
CA LYS A 173 -36.55 4.47 -11.66
C LYS A 173 -35.82 3.57 -10.66
N MET A 174 -34.62 3.96 -10.23
CA MET A 174 -33.81 3.27 -9.22
C MET A 174 -34.56 3.20 -7.89
N ALA A 175 -35.08 4.33 -7.40
CA ALA A 175 -35.85 4.38 -6.16
C ALA A 175 -37.10 3.49 -6.21
N LYS A 176 -37.77 3.41 -7.37
CA LYS A 176 -38.90 2.50 -7.59
C LYS A 176 -38.46 1.02 -7.58
N ALA A 177 -37.31 0.69 -8.16
CA ALA A 177 -36.74 -0.66 -8.12
C ALA A 177 -36.38 -1.08 -6.69
N ILE A 178 -35.76 -0.19 -5.90
CA ILE A 178 -35.43 -0.43 -4.48
C ILE A 178 -36.71 -0.67 -3.66
N ARG A 179 -37.71 0.21 -3.78
CA ARG A 179 -39.00 0.04 -3.09
C ARG A 179 -39.71 -1.26 -3.49
N ARG A 180 -39.64 -1.64 -4.77
CA ARG A 180 -40.17 -2.93 -5.26
C ARG A 180 -39.47 -4.10 -4.57
N ALA A 181 -38.14 -4.11 -4.53
CA ALA A 181 -37.37 -5.20 -3.92
C ALA A 181 -37.65 -5.34 -2.42
N ILE A 182 -37.79 -4.22 -1.70
CA ILE A 182 -38.17 -4.21 -0.28
C ILE A 182 -39.62 -4.71 -0.11
N GLY A 183 -40.56 -4.19 -0.91
CA GLY A 183 -41.97 -4.58 -0.84
C GLY A 183 -42.24 -6.05 -1.19
N MET A 184 -41.39 -6.64 -2.05
CA MET A 184 -41.43 -8.07 -2.36
C MET A 184 -40.73 -8.95 -1.31
N GLY A 185 -40.06 -8.37 -0.31
CA GLY A 185 -39.36 -9.11 0.74
C GLY A 185 -38.03 -9.74 0.32
N ILE A 186 -37.51 -9.41 -0.87
CA ILE A 186 -36.23 -9.96 -1.36
C ILE A 186 -35.02 -9.17 -0.85
N HIS A 187 -35.20 -7.91 -0.45
CA HIS A 187 -34.14 -7.07 0.12
C HIS A 187 -34.59 -6.49 1.46
N PRO A 188 -33.73 -6.46 2.50
CA PRO A 188 -34.08 -5.87 3.78
C PRO A 188 -34.25 -4.35 3.71
N SER A 189 -35.05 -3.80 4.63
CA SER A 189 -35.36 -2.37 4.69
C SER A 189 -34.36 -1.55 5.50
N VAL A 190 -33.77 -2.11 6.56
CA VAL A 190 -32.97 -1.37 7.57
C VAL A 190 -31.46 -1.47 7.34
N HIS A 191 -31.00 -2.46 6.59
CA HIS A 191 -29.58 -2.69 6.35
C HIS A 191 -29.35 -3.25 4.95
N HIS A 192 -28.10 -3.37 4.52
CA HIS A 192 -27.78 -4.07 3.28
C HIS A 192 -28.10 -5.58 3.37
N HIS A 193 -28.23 -6.21 2.19
CA HIS A 193 -28.43 -7.64 2.09
C HIS A 193 -27.38 -8.45 2.87
N PRO A 194 -27.77 -9.49 3.65
CA PRO A 194 -26.86 -10.19 4.56
C PRO A 194 -25.67 -10.86 3.86
N GLU A 195 -25.86 -11.38 2.65
CA GLU A 195 -24.75 -11.96 1.87
C GLU A 195 -23.68 -10.93 1.50
N LEU A 196 -24.09 -9.67 1.27
CA LEU A 196 -23.16 -8.57 1.03
C LEU A 196 -22.38 -8.24 2.31
N LEU A 197 -23.06 -8.24 3.46
CA LEU A 197 -22.43 -8.01 4.77
C LEU A 197 -21.43 -9.11 5.10
N LYS A 198 -21.79 -10.39 4.92
CA LYS A 198 -20.87 -11.53 5.08
C LYS A 198 -19.61 -11.33 4.23
N LYS A 199 -19.76 -10.93 2.97
CA LYS A 199 -18.62 -10.65 2.08
C LYS A 199 -17.75 -9.51 2.61
N ARG A 200 -18.35 -8.39 3.03
CA ARG A 200 -17.64 -7.24 3.61
C ARG A 200 -16.88 -7.62 4.89
N PHE A 201 -17.52 -8.34 5.81
CA PHE A 201 -16.90 -8.78 7.06
C PHE A 201 -15.76 -9.80 6.82
N ARG A 202 -15.93 -10.75 5.89
CA ARG A 202 -14.86 -11.68 5.51
C ARG A 202 -13.64 -10.98 4.92
N LEU A 203 -13.85 -9.99 4.05
CA LEU A 203 -12.75 -9.20 3.49
C LEU A 203 -11.97 -8.47 4.59
N ASN A 204 -12.68 -7.88 5.57
CA ASN A 204 -12.06 -7.17 6.68
C ASN A 204 -11.31 -8.12 7.64
N ALA A 205 -11.79 -9.35 7.82
CA ALA A 205 -11.13 -10.36 8.65
C ALA A 205 -9.82 -10.87 8.05
N SER A 206 -9.69 -10.88 6.72
CA SER A 206 -8.48 -11.28 6.00
C SER A 206 -7.32 -10.28 6.12
N TRP A 207 -7.58 -9.06 6.63
CA TRP A 207 -6.60 -7.97 6.72
C TRP A 207 -6.03 -7.78 8.15
N LYS A 208 -6.36 -8.67 9.08
CA LYS A 208 -5.70 -8.81 10.38
C LYS A 208 -4.79 -10.03 10.37
#